data_AF-A0A434QUD7-F1
#
_entry.id   AF-A0A434QUD7-F1
#
_cell.length_a   1.000
_cell.length_b   1.000
_cell.length_c   1.000
_cell.angle_alpha   90.00
_cell.angle_beta   90.00
_cell.angle_gamma   90.00
#
_symmetry.space_group_name_H-M   'P 1'
#
loop_
_entity.id
_entity.type
_entity.pdbx_description
1 polymer ?
#
loop_
_entity_poly.entity_id
_entity_poly.type
_entity_poly.pdbx_seq_one_letter_code
_entity_poly.pdbx_strand_id
1 'polypeptide(L)'
;MKMNGGVKKEDLGKENIEAVKKGCLNLGRHIENVKQFGVPAVVAINHFTTDTETEIQAMKDFVKAQGAEAILCKHWAQGSAGIEDLAKKVVEIAESGASQFSPLYPDEMPLFEKVNTIVKRIYRGDEAIADKSIRDQLHAWEQAGYGNLPVCMAKTQYSFSTDPNLRGAPTGHTVPV
;
A
#
# COMPACT_ATOMS: atom_id res chain seq x y z
N MET A 1 8.84 -6.64 6.84
CA MET A 1 9.50 -6.34 5.55
C MET A 1 10.27 -7.51 4.94
N LYS A 2 11.13 -8.22 5.70
CA LYS A 2 11.91 -9.38 5.18
C LYS A 2 11.11 -10.42 4.38
N MET A 3 9.88 -10.72 4.79
CA MET A 3 8.98 -11.61 4.03
C MET A 3 8.66 -11.13 2.61
N ASN A 4 8.53 -9.81 2.41
CA ASN A 4 8.37 -9.20 1.09
C ASN A 4 9.70 -9.20 0.30
N GLY A 5 10.83 -9.29 0.99
CA GLY A 5 12.15 -9.53 0.39
C GLY A 5 12.44 -10.99 0.02
N GLY A 6 11.52 -11.92 0.32
CA GLY A 6 11.65 -13.34 -0.01
C GLY A 6 12.13 -14.25 1.13
N VAL A 7 12.27 -13.73 2.35
CA VAL A 7 12.63 -14.55 3.53
C VAL A 7 11.41 -15.34 3.99
N LYS A 8 11.60 -16.64 4.24
CA LYS A 8 10.56 -17.53 4.79
C LYS A 8 10.21 -17.13 6.23
N LYS A 9 9.02 -17.51 6.68
CA LYS A 9 8.53 -17.14 8.00
C LYS A 9 9.44 -17.70 9.12
N GLU A 10 9.95 -18.92 8.95
CA GLU A 10 10.82 -19.56 9.93
C GLU A 10 12.19 -18.86 10.10
N ASP A 11 12.64 -18.10 9.10
CA ASP A 11 13.99 -17.52 9.05
C ASP A 11 14.04 -16.03 9.43
N LEU A 12 12.94 -15.45 9.90
CA LEU A 12 12.83 -13.99 10.14
C LEU A 12 13.66 -13.47 11.31
N GLY A 13 14.08 -14.34 12.23
CA GLY A 13 14.86 -13.94 13.42
C GLY A 13 16.31 -13.55 13.12
N LYS A 14 16.82 -13.86 11.93
CA LYS A 14 18.19 -13.49 11.52
C LYS A 14 18.18 -12.11 10.87
N GLU A 15 19.20 -11.32 11.14
CA GLU A 15 19.43 -10.06 10.44
C GLU A 15 19.59 -10.31 8.93
N ASN A 16 18.88 -9.54 8.11
CA ASN A 16 19.01 -9.55 6.66
C ASN A 16 18.59 -8.21 6.05
N ILE A 17 19.54 -7.27 6.05
CA ILE A 17 19.35 -5.90 5.54
C ILE A 17 18.93 -5.89 4.07
N GLU A 18 19.50 -6.77 3.23
CA GLU A 18 19.17 -6.82 1.80
C GLU A 18 17.73 -7.28 1.57
N ALA A 19 17.25 -8.25 2.34
CA ALA A 19 15.83 -8.63 2.31
C ALA A 19 14.92 -7.51 2.84
N VAL A 20 15.36 -6.74 3.84
CA VAL A 20 14.62 -5.55 4.30
C VAL A 20 14.51 -4.52 3.17
N LYS A 21 15.62 -4.14 2.52
CA LYS A 21 15.64 -3.19 1.40
C LYS A 21 14.75 -3.65 0.25
N LYS A 22 14.86 -4.92 -0.17
CA LYS A 22 14.01 -5.49 -1.22
C LYS A 22 12.53 -5.48 -0.81
N GLY A 23 12.24 -5.81 0.44
CA GLY A 23 10.88 -5.75 1.00
C GLY A 23 10.31 -4.34 1.08
N CYS A 24 11.15 -3.32 1.27
CA CYS A 24 10.72 -1.92 1.34
C CYS A 24 10.12 -1.41 0.03
N LEU A 25 10.36 -2.06 -1.10
CA LEU A 25 9.66 -1.73 -2.37
C LEU A 25 8.13 -1.84 -2.22
N ASN A 26 7.65 -2.79 -1.41
CA ASN A 26 6.22 -2.89 -1.06
C ASN A 26 5.74 -1.66 -0.29
N LEU A 27 6.51 -1.23 0.72
CA LEU A 27 6.23 -0.05 1.53
C LEU A 27 6.26 1.23 0.68
N GLY A 28 7.25 1.37 -0.21
CA GLY A 28 7.36 2.50 -1.13
C GLY A 28 6.13 2.64 -2.00
N ARG A 29 5.63 1.54 -2.58
CA ARG A 29 4.39 1.56 -3.35
C ARG A 29 3.18 2.01 -2.52
N HIS A 30 3.07 1.58 -1.27
CA HIS A 30 2.00 2.07 -0.38
C HIS A 30 2.13 3.56 -0.07
N ILE A 31 3.34 4.07 0.17
CA ILE A 31 3.58 5.51 0.38
C ILE A 31 3.18 6.31 -0.87
N GLU A 32 3.61 5.88 -2.06
CA GLU A 32 3.20 6.49 -3.33
C GLU A 32 1.68 6.47 -3.51
N ASN A 33 1.02 5.34 -3.20
CA ASN A 33 -0.41 5.21 -3.32
C ASN A 33 -1.16 6.17 -2.41
N VAL A 34 -0.73 6.33 -1.15
CA VAL A 34 -1.32 7.31 -0.22
C VAL A 34 -1.15 8.74 -0.76
N LYS A 35 0.04 9.08 -1.27
CA LYS A 35 0.31 10.40 -1.86
C LYS A 35 -0.53 10.71 -3.10
N GLN A 36 -0.94 9.71 -3.88
CA GLN A 36 -1.82 9.91 -5.03
C GLN A 36 -3.21 10.43 -4.65
N PHE A 37 -3.64 10.24 -3.41
CA PHE A 37 -4.88 10.83 -2.89
C PHE A 37 -4.65 12.24 -2.33
N GLY A 38 -3.46 12.84 -2.49
CA GLY A 38 -3.17 14.18 -1.97
C GLY A 38 -3.09 14.25 -0.45
N VAL A 39 -2.79 13.15 0.24
CA VAL A 39 -2.66 13.11 1.70
C VAL A 39 -1.21 12.80 2.12
N PRO A 40 -0.69 13.48 3.15
CA PRO A 40 0.63 13.19 3.72
C PRO A 40 0.66 11.80 4.38
N ALA A 41 1.83 11.16 4.36
CA ALA A 41 2.04 9.83 4.94
C ALA A 41 3.15 9.85 6.00
N VAL A 42 2.90 9.16 7.11
CA VAL A 42 3.89 8.81 8.14
C VAL A 42 3.88 7.29 8.33
N VAL A 43 5.05 6.69 8.53
CA VAL A 43 5.20 5.24 8.69
C VAL A 43 5.46 4.92 10.15
N ALA A 44 4.65 4.03 10.72
CA ALA A 44 4.92 3.42 12.02
C ALA A 44 5.69 2.10 11.82
N ILE A 45 6.87 1.99 12.43
CA ILE A 45 7.64 0.74 12.49
C ILE A 45 7.38 0.11 13.86
N ASN A 46 6.60 -0.97 13.90
CA ASN A 46 6.39 -1.72 15.15
C ASN A 46 7.64 -2.54 15.46
N HIS A 47 8.33 -2.21 16.55
CA HIS A 47 9.56 -2.87 16.98
C HIS A 47 9.31 -4.31 17.45
N PHE A 48 10.07 -5.26 16.92
CA PHE A 48 10.18 -6.62 17.45
C PHE A 48 11.53 -6.86 18.13
N THR A 49 11.57 -7.81 19.08
CA THR A 49 12.78 -8.10 19.88
C THR A 49 13.97 -8.60 19.06
N THR A 50 13.73 -9.15 17.87
CA THR A 50 14.76 -9.64 16.96
C THR A 50 15.18 -8.61 15.92
N ASP A 51 14.53 -7.45 15.86
CA ASP A 51 14.89 -6.40 14.89
C ASP A 51 16.21 -5.76 15.34
N THR A 52 17.15 -5.62 14.40
CA THR A 52 18.41 -4.93 14.69
C THR A 52 18.28 -3.44 14.39
N GLU A 53 19.08 -2.62 15.08
CA GLU A 53 19.14 -1.18 14.81
C GLU A 53 19.52 -0.90 13.34
N THR A 54 20.36 -1.74 12.73
CA THR A 54 20.75 -1.61 11.32
C THR A 54 19.57 -1.86 10.37
N GLU A 55 18.73 -2.87 10.64
CA GLU A 55 17.52 -3.12 9.86
C GLU A 55 16.51 -1.98 9.99
N ILE A 56 16.32 -1.48 11.22
CA ILE A 56 15.44 -0.34 11.50
C ILE A 56 15.93 0.91 10.78
N GLN A 57 17.23 1.20 10.83
CA GLN A 57 17.81 2.36 10.15
C GLN A 57 17.67 2.26 8.63
N ALA A 58 17.88 1.08 8.04
CA ALA A 58 17.67 0.86 6.60
C ALA A 58 16.22 1.15 6.18
N MET A 59 15.24 0.78 7.01
CA MET A 59 13.83 1.13 6.76
C MET A 59 13.59 2.64 6.86
N LYS A 60 14.14 3.30 7.89
CA LYS A 60 14.01 4.76 8.06
C LYS A 60 14.60 5.52 6.88
N ASP A 61 15.80 5.13 6.44
CA ASP A 61 16.48 5.77 5.30
C ASP A 61 15.68 5.58 4.01
N PHE A 62 15.12 4.38 3.78
CA PHE A 62 14.26 4.14 2.63
C PHE A 62 13.01 5.03 2.67
N VAL A 63 12.29 5.10 3.80
CA VAL A 63 11.08 5.92 3.93
C VAL A 63 11.39 7.40 3.75
N LYS A 64 12.53 7.87 4.28
CA LYS A 64 13.02 9.24 4.07
C LYS A 64 13.28 9.54 2.61
N ALA A 65 13.89 8.61 1.87
CA ALA A 65 14.10 8.75 0.42
C ALA A 65 12.79 8.82 -0.38
N GLN A 66 11.69 8.24 0.14
CA GLN A 66 10.35 8.38 -0.42
C GLN A 66 9.66 9.69 -0.03
N GLY A 67 10.32 10.58 0.72
CA GLY A 67 9.75 11.84 1.21
C GLY A 67 8.64 11.64 2.23
N ALA A 68 8.81 10.66 3.13
CA ALA A 68 7.97 10.42 4.30
C ALA A 68 8.86 10.21 5.53
N GLU A 69 8.27 10.15 6.71
CA GLU A 69 8.99 9.91 7.96
C GLU A 69 8.60 8.55 8.55
N ALA A 70 9.58 7.83 9.10
CA ALA A 70 9.35 6.55 9.77
C ALA A 70 9.71 6.63 11.26
N ILE A 71 8.73 6.31 12.11
CA ILE A 71 8.84 6.40 13.56
C ILE A 71 8.80 5.00 14.16
N LEU A 72 9.82 4.69 14.97
CA LEU A 72 9.90 3.42 15.67
C LEU A 72 8.91 3.43 16.85
N CYS A 73 8.05 2.43 16.90
CA CYS A 73 6.98 2.32 17.88
C CYS A 73 7.22 1.09 18.77
N LYS A 74 7.30 1.32 20.08
CA LYS A 74 7.55 0.30 21.12
C LYS A 74 6.33 0.08 22.04
N HIS A 75 5.15 0.50 21.62
CA HIS A 75 3.93 0.50 22.44
C HIS A 75 3.49 -0.87 22.96
N TRP A 76 3.82 -1.96 22.26
CA TRP A 76 3.54 -3.30 22.77
C TRP A 76 4.31 -3.58 24.08
N ALA A 77 5.54 -3.09 24.20
CA ALA A 77 6.38 -3.26 25.39
C ALA A 77 6.25 -2.12 26.41
N GLN A 78 5.89 -0.91 25.95
CA GLN A 78 5.96 0.33 26.75
C GLN A 78 4.61 1.06 26.89
N GLY A 79 3.50 0.47 26.41
CA GLY A 79 2.19 1.13 26.40
C GLY A 79 2.17 2.40 25.56
N SER A 80 1.33 3.37 25.93
CA SER A 80 1.18 4.63 25.19
C SER A 80 2.48 5.45 25.10
N ALA A 81 3.36 5.36 26.10
CA ALA A 81 4.65 6.04 26.09
C ALA A 81 5.53 5.63 24.88
N GLY A 82 5.38 4.38 24.41
CA GLY A 82 6.14 3.85 23.27
C GLY A 82 5.66 4.30 21.88
N ILE A 83 4.70 5.23 21.79
CA ILE A 83 4.17 5.77 20.53
C ILE A 83 3.95 7.29 20.56
N GLU A 84 4.43 7.99 21.59
CA GLU A 84 4.28 9.45 21.73
C GLU A 84 4.83 10.21 20.52
N ASP A 85 5.99 9.81 20.00
CA ASP A 85 6.61 10.47 18.85
C ASP A 85 5.75 10.33 17.59
N LEU A 86 5.13 9.16 17.38
CA LEU A 86 4.19 8.97 16.27
C LEU A 86 2.95 9.84 16.49
N ALA A 87 2.41 9.90 17.71
CA ALA A 87 1.24 10.71 18.02
C ALA A 87 1.50 12.20 17.76
N LYS A 88 2.64 12.73 18.22
CA LYS A 88 3.08 14.11 17.95
C LYS A 88 3.18 14.36 16.45
N LYS A 89 3.76 13.41 15.69
CA LYS A 89 3.89 13.56 14.24
C LYS A 89 2.55 13.55 13.52
N VAL A 90 1.61 12.71 13.95
CA VAL A 90 0.26 12.69 13.39
C VAL A 90 -0.46 14.02 13.63
N VAL A 91 -0.33 14.60 14.83
CA VAL A 91 -0.88 15.94 15.15
C VAL A 91 -0.25 17.00 14.24
N GLU A 92 1.09 17.04 14.14
CA GLU A 92 1.81 17.97 13.25
C GLU A 92 1.30 17.88 11.80
N ILE A 93 1.14 16.65 11.28
CA ILE A 93 0.64 16.41 9.94
C ILE A 93 -0.81 16.90 9.77
N ALA A 94 -1.67 16.61 10.74
CA ALA A 94 -3.08 17.02 10.71
C ALA A 94 -3.22 18.55 10.75
N GLU A 95 -2.40 19.23 11.54
CA GLU A 95 -2.41 20.69 11.70
C GLU A 95 -1.72 21.43 10.54
N SER A 96 -0.88 20.75 9.75
CA SER A 96 -0.12 21.37 8.65
C SER A 96 -0.97 21.97 7.53
N GLY A 97 -2.22 21.53 7.37
CA GLY A 97 -3.08 21.91 6.24
C GLY A 97 -2.58 21.42 4.87
N ALA A 98 -1.58 20.52 4.82
CA ALA A 98 -0.95 20.10 3.57
C ALA A 98 -1.79 19.15 2.70
N SER A 99 -2.93 18.66 3.20
CA SER A 99 -3.78 17.73 2.46
C SER A 99 -4.55 18.44 1.33
N GLN A 100 -4.53 17.84 0.15
CA GLN A 100 -5.33 18.19 -1.02
C GLN A 100 -6.11 16.95 -1.47
N PHE A 101 -6.93 16.40 -0.57
CA PHE A 101 -7.56 15.11 -0.80
C PHE A 101 -8.41 15.08 -2.08
N SER A 102 -8.19 14.06 -2.90
CA SER A 102 -9.03 13.75 -4.05
C SER A 102 -9.20 12.24 -4.23
N PRO A 103 -10.40 11.74 -4.60
CA PRO A 103 -10.57 10.35 -5.03
C PRO A 103 -9.67 9.99 -6.22
N LEU A 104 -9.44 8.69 -6.42
CA LEU A 104 -8.57 8.20 -7.49
C LEU A 104 -9.14 8.45 -8.90
N TYR A 105 -10.46 8.50 -9.00
CA TYR A 105 -11.22 8.70 -10.23
C TYR A 105 -12.53 9.43 -9.89
N PRO A 106 -13.14 10.12 -10.86
CA PRO A 106 -14.44 10.75 -10.68
C PRO A 106 -15.59 9.73 -10.79
N ASP A 107 -16.76 10.08 -10.25
CA ASP A 107 -17.92 9.18 -10.16
C ASP A 107 -18.48 8.82 -11.55
N GLU A 108 -18.43 9.73 -12.52
CA GLU A 108 -18.92 9.51 -13.89
C GLU A 108 -18.04 8.58 -14.74
N MET A 109 -16.89 8.14 -14.22
CA MET A 109 -16.02 7.21 -14.94
C MET A 109 -16.74 5.85 -15.16
N PRO A 110 -16.69 5.26 -16.38
CA PRO A 110 -17.26 3.93 -16.63
C PRO A 110 -16.73 2.88 -15.65
N LEU A 111 -17.57 1.93 -15.23
CA LEU A 111 -17.26 0.96 -14.18
C LEU A 111 -15.99 0.16 -14.48
N PHE A 112 -15.82 -0.29 -15.72
CA PHE A 112 -14.61 -1.03 -16.10
C PHE A 112 -13.35 -0.15 -16.10
N GLU A 113 -13.48 1.13 -16.46
CA GLU A 113 -12.36 2.08 -16.40
C GLU A 113 -11.99 2.44 -14.96
N LYS A 114 -12.96 2.48 -14.03
CA LYS A 114 -12.69 2.60 -12.58
C LYS A 114 -11.85 1.43 -12.09
N VAL A 115 -12.20 0.20 -12.49
CA VAL A 115 -11.44 -1.01 -12.17
C VAL A 115 -10.01 -0.91 -12.74
N ASN A 116 -9.87 -0.61 -14.03
CA ASN A 116 -8.59 -0.49 -14.70
C ASN A 116 -7.70 0.62 -14.08
N THR A 117 -8.33 1.72 -13.65
CA THR A 117 -7.65 2.81 -12.95
C THR A 117 -7.04 2.33 -11.64
N ILE A 118 -7.76 1.55 -10.83
CA ILE A 118 -7.20 0.97 -9.60
C ILE A 118 -6.04 0.02 -9.93
N VAL A 119 -6.19 -0.84 -10.93
CA VAL A 119 -5.15 -1.80 -11.33
C VAL A 119 -3.85 -1.08 -11.70
N LYS A 120 -3.92 -0.06 -12.55
CA LYS A 120 -2.74 0.69 -12.99
C LYS A 120 -2.16 1.58 -11.88
N ARG A 121 -3.02 2.33 -11.19
CA ARG A 121 -2.59 3.39 -10.25
C ARG A 121 -2.34 2.92 -8.83
N ILE A 122 -2.91 1.81 -8.39
CA ILE A 122 -2.71 1.29 -7.02
C ILE A 122 -1.90 -0.01 -7.06
N TYR A 123 -2.28 -0.94 -7.93
CA TYR A 123 -1.64 -2.26 -7.98
C TYR A 123 -0.36 -2.27 -8.82
N ARG A 124 -0.21 -1.31 -9.73
CA ARG A 124 0.84 -1.28 -10.77
C ARG A 124 0.81 -2.55 -11.62
N GLY A 125 -0.41 -3.02 -11.91
CA GLY A 125 -0.66 -4.00 -12.96
C GLY A 125 -0.75 -3.30 -14.33
N ASP A 126 -0.55 -4.06 -15.39
CA ASP A 126 -0.54 -3.53 -16.76
C ASP A 126 -1.96 -3.16 -17.20
N GLU A 127 -2.94 -4.01 -16.89
CA GLU A 127 -4.35 -3.79 -17.19
C GLU A 127 -5.29 -4.71 -16.38
N ALA A 128 -6.55 -4.29 -16.27
CA ALA A 128 -7.65 -5.17 -15.93
C ALA A 128 -8.11 -5.94 -17.19
N ILE A 129 -8.35 -7.24 -17.06
CA ILE A 129 -8.90 -8.08 -18.12
C ILE A 129 -10.23 -8.67 -17.67
N ALA A 130 -11.20 -8.74 -18.58
CA ALA A 130 -12.51 -9.31 -18.34
C ALA A 130 -13.01 -9.93 -19.65
N ASP A 131 -13.76 -11.01 -19.52
CA ASP A 131 -14.44 -11.62 -20.67
C ASP A 131 -15.60 -10.74 -21.16
N LYS A 132 -16.23 -11.14 -22.27
CA LYS A 132 -17.36 -10.40 -22.81
C LYS A 132 -18.54 -10.36 -21.83
N SER A 133 -18.80 -11.46 -21.11
CA SER A 133 -19.97 -11.59 -20.24
C SER A 133 -19.93 -10.60 -19.07
N ILE A 134 -18.76 -10.42 -18.46
CA ILE A 134 -18.53 -9.45 -17.39
C ILE A 134 -18.61 -8.02 -17.93
N ARG A 135 -18.04 -7.75 -19.11
CA ARG A 135 -18.16 -6.42 -19.73
C ARG A 135 -19.63 -6.08 -20.03
N ASP A 136 -20.39 -7.00 -20.61
CA ASP A 136 -21.81 -6.80 -20.90
C ASP A 136 -22.61 -6.57 -19.61
N GLN A 137 -22.28 -7.26 -18.51
CA GLN A 137 -22.89 -7.05 -17.20
C GLN A 137 -22.62 -5.66 -16.62
N LEU A 138 -21.37 -5.18 -16.69
CA LEU A 138 -21.01 -3.83 -16.23
C LEU A 138 -21.78 -2.75 -17.01
N HIS A 139 -21.88 -2.89 -18.33
CA HIS A 139 -22.66 -1.98 -19.16
C HIS A 139 -24.15 -2.01 -18.81
N ALA A 140 -24.71 -3.19 -18.51
CA ALA A 140 -26.10 -3.30 -18.06
C ALA A 140 -26.33 -2.57 -16.72
N TRP A 141 -25.39 -2.64 -15.79
CA TRP A 141 -25.45 -1.88 -14.53
C TRP A 141 -25.34 -0.37 -14.74
N GLU A 142 -24.49 0.08 -15.66
CA GLU A 142 -24.42 1.48 -16.05
C GLU A 142 -25.76 1.99 -16.59
N GLN A 143 -26.39 1.23 -17.51
CA GLN A 143 -27.72 1.55 -18.06
C GLN A 143 -28.84 1.53 -17.01
N ALA A 144 -28.71 0.70 -15.98
CA ALA A 144 -29.64 0.63 -14.86
C ALA A 144 -29.46 1.77 -13.83
N GLY A 145 -28.53 2.70 -14.06
CA GLY A 145 -28.29 3.85 -13.18
C GLY A 145 -27.26 3.61 -12.08
N TYR A 146 -26.56 2.47 -12.09
CA TYR A 146 -25.51 2.16 -11.10
C TYR A 146 -24.11 2.59 -11.55
N GLY A 147 -23.96 3.20 -12.73
CA GLY A 147 -22.66 3.55 -13.31
C GLY A 147 -21.83 4.52 -12.47
N ASN A 148 -22.49 5.37 -11.67
CA ASN A 148 -21.82 6.36 -10.83
C ASN A 148 -21.33 5.79 -9.48
N LEU A 149 -21.63 4.53 -9.16
CA LEU A 149 -21.16 3.91 -7.93
C LEU A 149 -19.64 3.65 -7.96
N PRO A 150 -18.96 3.67 -6.81
CA PRO A 150 -17.56 3.25 -6.71
C PRO A 150 -17.43 1.73 -6.91
N VAL A 151 -16.24 1.27 -7.27
CA VAL A 151 -15.94 -0.16 -7.42
C VAL A 151 -15.21 -0.71 -6.19
N CYS A 152 -15.56 -1.95 -5.81
CA CYS A 152 -14.90 -2.67 -4.74
C CYS A 152 -14.08 -3.84 -5.32
N MET A 153 -12.76 -3.78 -5.17
CA MET A 153 -11.86 -4.81 -5.69
C MET A 153 -11.72 -5.96 -4.69
N ALA A 154 -12.39 -7.09 -4.95
CA ALA A 154 -12.26 -8.31 -4.16
C ALA A 154 -11.09 -9.17 -4.66
N LYS A 155 -9.91 -9.02 -4.05
CA LYS A 155 -8.71 -9.81 -4.38
C LYS A 155 -7.96 -10.26 -3.12
N THR A 156 -6.93 -11.10 -3.30
CA THR A 156 -6.02 -11.42 -2.20
C THR A 156 -5.36 -10.18 -1.60
N GLN A 157 -5.25 -10.15 -0.28
CA GLN A 157 -4.60 -9.09 0.49
C GLN A 157 -3.06 -9.25 0.56
N TYR A 158 -2.53 -10.43 0.19
CA TYR A 158 -1.11 -10.74 0.35
C TYR A 158 -0.21 -10.18 -0.76
N SER A 159 -0.81 -9.72 -1.86
CA SER A 159 -0.11 -9.25 -3.05
C SER A 159 -0.84 -8.05 -3.67
N PHE A 160 -0.11 -7.23 -4.43
CA PHE A 160 -0.72 -6.24 -5.32
C PHE A 160 -1.38 -6.90 -6.53
N SER A 161 -0.88 -8.06 -6.97
CA SER A 161 -1.52 -8.88 -8.00
C SER A 161 -2.67 -9.73 -7.42
N THR A 162 -3.23 -10.60 -8.26
CA THR A 162 -4.20 -11.63 -7.86
C THR A 162 -3.55 -12.93 -7.36
N ASP A 163 -2.22 -13.06 -7.45
CA ASP A 163 -1.47 -14.21 -6.91
C ASP A 163 -0.90 -13.88 -5.53
N PRO A 164 -1.32 -14.59 -4.45
CA PRO A 164 -0.86 -14.32 -3.08
C PRO A 164 0.64 -14.56 -2.86
N ASN A 165 1.32 -15.27 -3.78
CA ASN A 165 2.74 -15.60 -3.66
C ASN A 165 3.65 -14.52 -4.26
N LEU A 166 3.13 -13.62 -5.10
CA LEU A 166 3.88 -12.51 -5.69
C LEU A 166 4.04 -11.34 -4.71
N ARG A 167 4.95 -11.52 -3.76
CA ARG A 167 5.21 -10.52 -2.71
C ARG A 167 6.06 -9.35 -3.18
N GLY A 168 6.16 -8.33 -2.32
CA GLY A 168 6.92 -7.12 -2.63
C GLY A 168 6.07 -6.11 -3.41
N ALA A 169 6.58 -5.67 -4.55
CA ALA A 169 5.95 -4.70 -5.43
C ALA A 169 5.98 -5.22 -6.88
N PRO A 170 5.22 -6.27 -7.22
CA PRO A 170 5.25 -6.89 -8.55
C PRO A 170 4.83 -5.90 -9.65
N THR A 171 5.32 -6.10 -10.87
CA THR A 171 4.96 -5.34 -12.08
C THR A 171 4.75 -6.34 -13.22
N GLY A 172 4.19 -5.91 -14.36
CA GLY A 172 4.03 -6.81 -15.51
C GLY A 172 2.96 -7.88 -15.31
N HIS A 173 1.96 -7.61 -14.46
CA HIS A 173 0.88 -8.54 -14.16
C HIS A 173 -0.46 -7.94 -14.60
N THR A 174 -1.36 -8.78 -15.07
CA THR A 174 -2.75 -8.41 -15.36
C THR A 174 -3.66 -8.79 -14.20
N VAL A 175 -4.82 -8.14 -14.10
CA VAL A 175 -5.83 -8.44 -13.08
C VAL A 175 -7.10 -8.95 -13.77
N PRO A 176 -7.39 -10.25 -13.72
CA PRO A 176 -8.67 -10.78 -14.16
C PRO A 176 -9.79 -10.34 -13.21
N VAL A 177 -10.91 -9.92 -13.80
CA VAL A 177 -12.15 -9.50 -13.13
C VAL A 177 -13.23 -10.54 -13.37
#